data_AF-C6C6Z9-F1
#
_entry.id   AF-C6C6Z9-F1
#
_cell.length_a   1.000
_cell.length_b   1.000
_cell.length_c   1.000
_cell.angle_alpha   90.00
_cell.angle_beta   90.00
_cell.angle_gamma   90.00
#
_symmetry.space_group_name_H-M   'P 1'
#
loop_
_entity.id
_entity.type
_entity.pdbx_description
1 polymer ?
#
loop_
_entity_poly.entity_id
_entity_poly.type
_entity_poly.pdbx_seq_one_letter_code
_entity_poly.pdbx_strand_id
1 'polypeptide(L)' 'MMHCPLCRHAAHARSSRYLSENTKERYHQCTNVNCGHTFVTLEAVTRSIMRPGKTEPVEEPTNP' A
#
# COMPACT_ATOMS: atom_id res chain seq x y z
N MET A 1 4.91 6.25 -1.31
CA MET A 1 4.19 7.51 -1.60
C MET A 1 4.19 7.70 -3.10
N MET A 2 3.04 8.03 -3.70
CA MET A 2 2.94 8.25 -5.15
C MET A 2 3.19 9.73 -5.45
N HIS A 3 3.76 10.05 -6.61
CA HIS A 3 3.84 11.43 -7.06
C HIS A 3 2.53 11.81 -7.75
N CYS A 4 2.02 13.01 -7.46
CA CYS A 4 0.85 13.57 -8.11
C CYS A 4 1.05 13.60 -9.63
N PRO A 5 0.13 13.04 -10.44
CA PRO A 5 0.25 13.07 -11.90
C PRO A 5 0.27 14.48 -12.49
N LEU A 6 -0.38 15.46 -11.83
CA LEU A 6 -0.51 16.82 -12.33
C LEU A 6 0.68 17.71 -11.99
N CYS A 7 1.08 17.77 -10.71
CA CYS A 7 2.09 18.72 -10.24
C CYS A 7 3.36 18.06 -9.69
N ARG A 8 3.47 16.73 -9.77
CA ARG A 8 4.64 15.92 -9.39
C ARG A 8 5.07 16.03 -7.91
N HIS A 9 4.34 16.76 -7.09
CA HIS A 9 4.54 16.77 -5.64
C HIS A 9 4.14 15.41 -5.02
N ALA A 10 4.61 15.16 -3.80
CA ALA A 10 4.23 13.96 -3.07
C ALA A 10 2.71 13.89 -2.89
N ALA A 11 2.15 12.69 -2.99
CA ALA A 11 0.77 12.39 -2.67
C ALA A 11 0.72 11.26 -1.64
N HIS A 12 -0.08 11.48 -0.60
CA HIS A 12 -0.21 10.56 0.53
C HIS A 12 -1.45 9.69 0.35
N ALA A 13 -1.30 8.39 0.62
CA ALA A 13 -2.44 7.48 0.67
C ALA A 13 -3.29 7.82 1.91
N ARG A 14 -4.59 8.04 1.71
CA ARG A 14 -5.55 8.36 2.78
C ARG A 14 -6.35 7.14 3.22
N SER A 15 -6.74 6.31 2.26
CA SER A 15 -7.48 5.09 2.50
C SER A 15 -7.15 4.06 1.43
N SER A 16 -7.54 2.82 1.69
CA SER A 16 -7.34 1.72 0.75
C SER A 16 -8.40 0.67 0.92
N ARG A 17 -8.75 -0.02 -0.17
CA ARG A 17 -9.60 -1.21 -0.13
C ARG A 17 -9.01 -2.32 -0.97
N TYR A 18 -9.24 -3.56 -0.56
CA TYR A 18 -8.88 -4.71 -1.37
C TYR A 18 -9.97 -4.94 -2.41
N LEU A 19 -9.57 -5.05 -3.67
CA LEU A 19 -10.45 -5.48 -4.77
C LEU A 19 -10.37 -6.99 -4.97
N SER A 20 -9.21 -7.57 -4.67
CA SER A 20 -8.97 -9.02 -4.62
C SER A 20 -7.85 -9.32 -3.61
N GLU A 21 -7.52 -10.60 -3.40
CA GLU A 21 -6.40 -11.00 -2.53
C GLU A 21 -5.07 -10.35 -2.93
N ASN A 22 -4.85 -10.15 -4.24
CA ASN A 22 -3.59 -9.66 -4.78
C ASN A 22 -3.64 -8.20 -5.23
N THR A 23 -4.80 -7.56 -5.27
CA THR A 23 -4.97 -6.20 -5.79
C THR A 23 -5.62 -5.29 -4.75
N LYS A 24 -4.93 -4.20 -4.45
CA LYS A 24 -5.35 -3.16 -3.51
C LYS A 24 -5.52 -1.83 -4.22
N GLU A 25 -6.69 -1.24 -4.07
CA GLU A 25 -6.95 0.13 -4.48
C GLU A 25 -6.54 1.10 -3.37
N ARG A 26 -5.76 2.13 -3.70
CA ARG A 26 -5.32 3.18 -2.78
C ARG A 26 -5.78 4.55 -3.27
N TYR A 27 -6.38 5.32 -2.37
CA TYR A 27 -6.78 6.71 -2.61
C TYR A 27 -5.66 7.62 -2.14
N HIS A 28 -5.17 8.50 -3.02
CA HIS A 28 -4.08 9.44 -2.75
C HIS A 28 -4.57 10.88 -2.84
N GLN A 29 -4.03 11.72 -1.97
CA GLN A 29 -4.24 13.17 -2.01
C GLN A 29 -2.88 13.86 -2.12
N CYS A 30 -2.74 14.77 -3.09
CA CYS A 30 -1.56 15.60 -3.26
C CYS A 30 -1.31 16.45 -2.01
N THR A 31 -0.07 16.52 -1.54
CA THR A 31 0.31 17.34 -0.38
C THR A 31 0.43 18.82 -0.72
N ASN A 32 0.60 19.17 -2.01
CA ASN A 32 0.53 20.55 -2.46
C ASN A 32 -0.91 21.04 -2.33
N VAL A 33 -1.16 21.90 -1.35
CA VAL A 33 -2.48 22.46 -1.03
C VAL A 33 -3.09 23.25 -2.19
N ASN A 34 -2.26 23.84 -3.06
CA ASN A 34 -2.73 24.54 -4.25
C ASN A 34 -3.18 23.57 -5.35
N CYS A 35 -2.68 22.32 -5.33
CA CYS A 35 -3.08 21.29 -6.26
C CYS A 35 -4.29 20.50 -5.75
N GLY A 36 -4.24 20.03 -4.49
CA GLY A 36 -5.32 19.27 -3.85
C GLY A 36 -5.75 17.98 -4.55
N HIS A 37 -5.09 17.60 -5.64
CA HIS A 37 -5.53 16.54 -6.54
C HIS A 37 -5.68 15.22 -5.80
N THR A 38 -6.88 14.65 -5.90
CA THR A 38 -7.22 13.37 -5.30
C THR A 38 -7.42 12.36 -6.41
N PHE A 39 -6.73 11.23 -6.32
CA PHE A 39 -6.69 10.22 -7.36
C PHE A 39 -6.52 8.82 -6.79
N VAL A 40 -6.79 7.82 -7.60
CA VAL A 40 -6.77 6.41 -7.21
C VAL A 40 -5.67 5.68 -7.96
N THR A 41 -5.00 4.73 -7.29
CA THR A 41 -4.05 3.81 -7.90
C THR A 41 -4.38 2.37 -7.55
N LEU A 42 -4.09 1.45 -8.46
CA LEU A 42 -4.11 0.02 -8.18
C LEU A 42 -2.70 -0.48 -7.89
N GLU A 43 -2.54 -1.13 -6.75
CA GLU A 43 -1.31 -1.80 -6.35
C GLU A 43 -1.56 -3.30 -6.35
N ALA A 44 -0.79 -4.03 -7.16
CA ALA A 44 -0.98 -5.46 -7.34
C ALA A 44 0.30 -6.23 -7.04
N VAL A 45 0.17 -7.36 -6.33
CA VAL A 45 1.26 -8.34 -6.16
C VAL A 45 1.32 -9.18 -7.42
N THR A 46 2.32 -8.93 -8.28
CA THR A 46 2.46 -9.67 -9.54
C THR A 46 3.24 -10.96 -9.38
N ARG A 47 4.34 -10.95 -8.61
CA ARG A 47 5.16 -12.14 -8.33
C ARG A 47 5.92 -11.98 -7.02
N SER A 48 6.19 -13.09 -6.36
CA SER A 48 7.15 -13.16 -5.26
C SER A 48 8.55 -13.37 -5.83
N ILE A 49 9.52 -12.54 -5.44
CA ILE A 49 10.93 -12.74 -5.81
C ILE A 49 11.52 -13.90 -4.98
N MET A 50 11.12 -14.01 -3.72
CA MET A 50 11.45 -15.09 -2.80
C MET A 50 10.23 -15.41 -1.95
N ARG A 51 10.12 -16.67 -1.52
CA ARG A 51 9.18 -17.09 -0.47
C ARG A 51 10.01 -17.59 0.71
N PRO A 52 9.66 -17.23 1.96
CA PRO A 52 10.33 -17.81 3.11
C PRO A 52 10.19 -19.34 3.06
N GLY A 53 11.21 -20.06 3.56
CA GLY A 53 11.12 -21.50 3.76
C GLY A 53 10.01 -21.85 4.77
N LYS A 54 9.72 -23.15 4.94
CA LYS A 54 8.83 -23.59 6.03
C LYS A 54 9.42 -23.08 7.35
N THR A 55 8.67 -22.22 8.03
CA THR A 55 8.98 -21.76 9.39
C THR A 55 8.13 -22.59 10.33
N GLU A 56 8.79 -23.28 11.26
CA GLU A 56 8.10 -23.89 12.40
C GLU A 56 7.58 -22.73 13.27
N PRO A 57 6.28 -22.67 13.59
CA PRO A 57 5.77 -21.65 14.49
C PRO A 57 6.47 -21.81 15.85
N VAL A 58 7.12 -20.76 16.33
CA VAL A 58 7.62 -20.71 17.70
C VAL A 58 6.41 -20.56 18.61
N GLU A 59 6.22 -21.51 19.53
CA GLU A 59 5.17 -21.41 20.54
C GLU A 59 5.37 -20.12 21.35
N GLU A 60 4.31 -19.29 21.42
CA GLU A 60 4.34 -18.07 22.22
C GLU A 60 4.59 -18.45 23.69
N PRO A 61 5.53 -17.79 24.40
CA PRO A 61 5.75 -18.09 25.81
C PRO A 61 4.45 -17.79 26.57
N THR A 62 3.85 -18.82 27.16
CA THR A 62 2.73 -18.67 28.08
C THR A 62 3.19 -17.84 29.27
N ASN A 63 2.74 -16.58 29.32
CA ASN A 63 3.01 -15.70 30.45
C ASN A 63 2.31 -16.25 31.70
N PRO A 64 3.02 -16.45 32.83
CA PRO A 64 2.43 -16.91 34.09
C PRO A 64 1.46 -15.89 34.71
#